data_AF-A0A2G6TIM7-F1
#
_entry.id   AF-A0A2G6TIM7-F1
#
_cell.length_a   1.000
_cell.length_b   1.000
_cell.length_c   1.000
_cell.angle_alpha   90.00
_cell.angle_beta   90.00
_cell.angle_gamma   90.00
#
_symmetry.space_group_name_H-M   'P 1'
#
loop_
_entity.id
_entity.type
_entity.pdbx_description
1 polymer ?
#
loop_
_entity_poly.entity_id
_entity_poly.type
_entity_poly.pdbx_seq_one_letter_code
_entity_poly.pdbx_strand_id
1 'polypeptide(L)'
;MKIKISLIVIFAIFSQTITSQKSIPTIKAISTKLDIRDGNSFKRQSWTISPQINPDVYETSSLGQKVTFITDKDSITVKIKKDTKLDFIILLNDSTKAYTQIKYKAVPQYLEKLKNAEKYNYSDNRFIPNFSYQSIENPNLVKIRKDLKLDSIAGTGNEISKILNLLHWVHNTIRHDGASSNPASRNAIDLIKVCKTENRGLNCRMMATILNECYLSLGIKSRYITCMPKETQFDDCHVINMVYSNEFKKWIWIDPTFNAYVMNEKGELLSIAEVRERLIKGKTLILNPEANWNNQASQTKKEYLETYMAKNLYRLQTPLVSEYDSETWKNVKEITYVELLPLDGIEQTPQKSESINNQTKVNFTYYKTNNPNLFWTKPTE
;
A
#
# COMPACT_ATOMS: atom_id res chain seq x y z
N MET A 1 -81.49 28.75 -51.55
CA MET A 1 -82.14 27.71 -50.71
C MET A 1 -81.89 26.36 -51.37
N LYS A 2 -81.32 25.31 -50.77
CA LYS A 2 -81.00 24.97 -49.38
C LYS A 2 -79.62 24.27 -49.38
N ILE A 3 -78.78 24.61 -48.41
CA ILE A 3 -77.48 23.98 -48.15
C ILE A 3 -77.72 22.75 -47.26
N LYS A 4 -77.18 21.60 -47.63
CA LYS A 4 -77.03 20.43 -46.73
C LYS A 4 -75.55 20.25 -46.43
N ILE A 5 -75.18 20.57 -45.18
CA ILE A 5 -73.87 20.29 -44.59
C ILE A 5 -73.93 18.86 -44.05
N SER A 6 -72.99 18.01 -44.46
CA SER A 6 -72.73 16.72 -43.82
C SER A 6 -71.45 16.84 -42.99
N LEU A 7 -71.59 16.65 -41.68
CA LEU A 7 -70.52 16.71 -40.68
C LEU A 7 -69.64 15.45 -40.81
N ILE A 8 -68.35 15.62 -41.08
CA ILE A 8 -67.34 14.55 -40.97
C ILE A 8 -66.71 14.65 -39.57
N VAL A 9 -66.92 13.64 -38.74
CA VAL A 9 -66.27 13.50 -37.43
C VAL A 9 -64.90 12.86 -37.63
N ILE A 10 -63.83 13.60 -37.36
CA ILE A 10 -62.45 13.12 -37.37
C ILE A 10 -62.13 12.58 -35.97
N PHE A 11 -61.92 11.27 -35.86
CA PHE A 11 -61.38 10.64 -34.65
C PHE A 11 -59.85 10.87 -34.61
N ALA A 12 -59.39 11.78 -33.76
CA ALA A 12 -57.97 11.95 -33.48
C ALA A 12 -57.50 10.85 -32.52
N ILE A 13 -56.74 9.88 -33.03
CA ILE A 13 -56.05 8.88 -32.21
C ILE A 13 -54.83 9.56 -31.59
N PHE A 14 -54.92 9.92 -30.31
CA PHE A 14 -53.76 10.32 -29.52
C PHE A 14 -52.91 9.08 -29.21
N SER A 15 -51.83 8.89 -29.96
CA SER A 15 -50.76 7.96 -29.61
C SER A 15 -49.99 8.52 -28.41
N GLN A 16 -50.29 8.03 -27.21
CA GLN A 16 -49.48 8.29 -26.02
C GLN A 16 -48.20 7.45 -26.12
N THR A 17 -47.06 8.12 -26.32
CA THR A 17 -45.74 7.50 -26.18
C THR A 17 -45.43 7.34 -24.69
N ILE A 18 -45.70 6.15 -24.15
CA ILE A 18 -45.23 5.77 -22.81
C ILE A 18 -43.71 5.58 -22.89
N THR A 19 -42.96 6.54 -22.37
CA THR A 19 -41.53 6.37 -22.09
C THR A 19 -41.41 5.45 -20.87
N SER A 20 -41.03 4.18 -21.10
CA SER A 20 -40.64 3.28 -20.02
C SER A 20 -39.42 3.85 -19.29
N GLN A 21 -39.63 4.27 -18.04
CA GLN A 21 -38.53 4.59 -17.13
C GLN A 21 -37.73 3.30 -16.90
N LYS A 22 -36.50 3.26 -17.43
CA LYS A 22 -35.58 2.13 -17.23
C LYS A 22 -35.39 1.93 -15.72
N SER A 23 -35.96 0.88 -15.15
CA SER A 23 -35.82 0.59 -13.74
C SER A 23 -34.35 0.29 -13.43
N ILE A 24 -33.84 0.87 -12.34
CA ILE A 24 -32.50 0.58 -11.87
C ILE A 24 -32.46 -0.90 -11.44
N PRO A 25 -31.53 -1.72 -11.99
CA PRO A 25 -31.40 -3.12 -11.61
C PRO A 25 -31.34 -3.27 -10.09
N THR A 26 -32.09 -4.22 -9.54
CA THR A 26 -32.15 -4.43 -8.09
C THR A 26 -31.88 -5.89 -7.77
N ILE A 27 -30.99 -6.16 -6.83
CA ILE A 27 -30.73 -7.49 -6.27
C ILE A 27 -31.04 -7.48 -4.77
N LYS A 28 -31.47 -8.61 -4.21
CA LYS A 28 -31.81 -8.73 -2.79
C LYS A 28 -30.63 -9.24 -1.96
N ALA A 29 -30.65 -8.95 -0.67
CA ALA A 29 -29.73 -9.53 0.31
C ALA A 29 -30.37 -9.60 1.70
N ILE A 30 -30.00 -10.58 2.52
CA ILE A 30 -30.22 -10.58 3.98
C ILE A 30 -28.90 -10.25 4.69
N SER A 31 -27.80 -10.80 4.19
CA SER A 31 -26.46 -10.53 4.73
C SER A 31 -26.01 -9.11 4.40
N THR A 32 -25.34 -8.43 5.33
CA THR A 32 -24.68 -7.14 5.08
C THR A 32 -23.36 -7.30 4.32
N LYS A 33 -22.85 -8.51 4.17
CA LYS A 33 -21.64 -8.83 3.39
C LYS A 33 -21.95 -9.68 2.17
N LEU A 34 -21.25 -9.44 1.07
CA LEU A 34 -21.40 -10.16 -0.19
C LEU A 34 -20.04 -10.55 -0.80
N ASP A 35 -20.07 -11.53 -1.69
CA ASP A 35 -18.90 -11.99 -2.44
C ASP A 35 -18.76 -11.17 -3.74
N ILE A 36 -17.52 -10.94 -4.17
CA ILE A 36 -17.23 -10.32 -5.47
C ILE A 36 -16.39 -11.27 -6.31
N ARG A 37 -16.84 -11.55 -7.53
CA ARG A 37 -16.00 -12.14 -8.59
C ARG A 37 -15.62 -11.05 -9.58
N ASP A 38 -14.37 -10.63 -9.56
CA ASP A 38 -13.82 -9.66 -10.51
C ASP A 38 -12.84 -10.35 -11.46
N GLY A 39 -13.30 -10.64 -12.68
CA GLY A 39 -12.57 -11.44 -13.64
C GLY A 39 -12.31 -12.86 -13.10
N ASN A 40 -11.05 -13.23 -13.01
CA ASN A 40 -10.61 -14.51 -12.42
C ASN A 40 -10.43 -14.45 -10.89
N SER A 41 -10.52 -13.26 -10.27
CA SER A 41 -10.38 -13.10 -8.82
C SER A 41 -11.73 -13.30 -8.14
N PHE A 42 -11.80 -14.20 -7.18
CA PHE A 42 -12.99 -14.42 -6.35
C PHE A 42 -12.67 -14.07 -4.90
N LYS A 43 -13.39 -13.09 -4.34
CA LYS A 43 -13.19 -12.59 -2.98
C LYS A 43 -14.47 -12.82 -2.19
N ARG A 44 -14.39 -13.66 -1.16
CA ARG A 44 -15.51 -14.02 -0.30
C ARG A 44 -15.75 -12.94 0.75
N GLN A 45 -17.01 -12.53 0.94
CA GLN A 45 -17.47 -11.52 1.91
C GLN A 45 -16.64 -10.23 1.90
N SER A 46 -16.13 -9.85 0.72
CA SER A 46 -15.17 -8.75 0.56
C SER A 46 -15.80 -7.38 0.42
N TRP A 47 -17.13 -7.33 0.34
CA TRP A 47 -17.88 -6.08 0.20
C TRP A 47 -18.95 -6.00 1.28
N THR A 48 -18.99 -4.86 1.97
CA THR A 48 -20.01 -4.57 2.98
C THR A 48 -21.02 -3.62 2.37
N ILE A 49 -22.28 -4.05 2.29
CA ILE A 49 -23.40 -3.24 1.83
C ILE A 49 -23.56 -2.07 2.79
N SER A 50 -23.33 -0.85 2.29
CA SER A 50 -23.31 0.38 3.09
C SER A 50 -24.38 1.36 2.60
N PRO A 51 -25.66 1.24 3.05
CA PRO A 51 -26.75 2.12 2.61
C PRO A 51 -26.50 3.62 2.81
N GLN A 52 -25.63 3.97 3.76
CA GLN A 52 -25.20 5.33 4.05
C GLN A 52 -24.25 5.94 3.00
N ILE A 53 -23.65 5.13 2.12
CA ILE A 53 -22.79 5.58 1.03
C ILE A 53 -23.63 5.55 -0.27
N ASN A 54 -23.76 6.69 -0.94
CA ASN A 54 -24.66 6.83 -2.10
C ASN A 54 -24.04 7.65 -3.25
N PRO A 55 -23.68 7.02 -4.40
CA PRO A 55 -23.54 5.57 -4.56
C PRO A 55 -22.30 5.05 -3.84
N ASP A 56 -22.38 3.82 -3.34
CA ASP A 56 -21.23 3.03 -2.93
C ASP A 56 -20.52 2.49 -4.18
N VAL A 57 -19.32 2.99 -4.49
CA VAL A 57 -18.67 2.78 -5.80
C VAL A 57 -17.62 1.68 -5.71
N TYR A 58 -17.84 0.61 -6.46
CA TYR A 58 -16.84 -0.41 -6.74
C TYR A 58 -16.10 -0.11 -8.04
N GLU A 59 -14.81 0.22 -7.91
CA GLU A 59 -13.93 0.48 -9.05
C GLU A 59 -13.18 -0.80 -9.46
N THR A 60 -13.25 -1.14 -10.74
CA THR A 60 -12.59 -2.32 -11.32
C THR A 60 -11.74 -1.95 -12.53
N SER A 61 -10.66 -2.70 -12.76
CA SER A 61 -9.79 -2.56 -13.93
C SER A 61 -9.84 -3.74 -14.88
N SER A 62 -10.77 -4.68 -14.68
CA SER A 62 -10.88 -5.92 -15.43
C SER A 62 -11.52 -5.74 -16.81
N LEU A 63 -10.96 -4.83 -17.60
CA LEU A 63 -11.41 -4.49 -18.95
C LEU A 63 -11.58 -5.76 -19.80
N GLY A 64 -12.76 -5.93 -20.40
CA GLY A 64 -13.11 -7.09 -21.21
C GLY A 64 -13.61 -8.31 -20.43
N GLN A 65 -13.41 -8.36 -19.11
CA GLN A 65 -13.87 -9.44 -18.23
C GLN A 65 -15.20 -9.09 -17.57
N LYS A 66 -15.74 -10.01 -16.75
CA LYS A 66 -16.98 -9.83 -16.00
C LYS A 66 -16.69 -9.50 -14.54
N VAL A 67 -17.47 -8.59 -13.97
CA VAL A 67 -17.59 -8.39 -12.52
C VAL A 67 -18.96 -8.89 -12.08
N THR A 68 -18.98 -9.69 -11.01
CA THR A 68 -20.19 -10.26 -10.42
C THR A 68 -20.25 -9.92 -8.94
N PHE A 69 -21.32 -9.27 -8.52
CA PHE A 69 -21.69 -9.12 -7.11
C PHE A 69 -22.64 -10.26 -6.76
N ILE A 70 -22.33 -11.01 -5.70
CA ILE A 70 -23.05 -12.24 -5.33
C ILE A 70 -23.49 -12.09 -3.87
N THR A 71 -24.78 -11.91 -3.66
CA THR A 71 -25.39 -11.86 -2.31
C THR A 71 -25.83 -13.26 -1.89
N ASP A 72 -26.40 -13.38 -0.69
CA ASP A 72 -27.02 -14.62 -0.21
C ASP A 72 -28.36 -14.95 -0.91
N LYS A 73 -28.88 -14.06 -1.75
CA LYS A 73 -30.17 -14.22 -2.44
C LYS A 73 -30.06 -14.16 -3.97
N ASP A 74 -29.22 -13.28 -4.49
CA ASP A 74 -29.21 -12.90 -5.89
C ASP A 74 -27.77 -12.62 -6.36
N SER A 75 -27.62 -12.31 -7.65
CA SER A 75 -26.38 -11.77 -8.17
C SER A 75 -26.62 -10.81 -9.32
N ILE A 76 -25.66 -9.92 -9.57
CA ILE A 76 -25.64 -9.07 -10.76
C ILE A 76 -24.26 -9.17 -11.41
N THR A 77 -24.25 -9.31 -12.74
CA THR A 77 -23.04 -9.46 -13.54
C THR A 77 -22.96 -8.39 -14.61
N VAL A 78 -21.79 -7.79 -14.80
CA VAL A 78 -21.53 -6.83 -15.87
C VAL A 78 -20.20 -7.14 -16.56
N LYS A 79 -20.18 -7.07 -17.90
CA LYS A 79 -18.94 -7.10 -18.67
C LYS A 79 -18.32 -5.70 -18.71
N ILE A 80 -17.08 -5.58 -18.27
CA ILE A 80 -16.39 -4.30 -18.11
C ILE A 80 -15.86 -3.79 -19.45
N LYS A 81 -16.19 -2.54 -19.75
CA LYS A 81 -15.73 -1.72 -20.87
C LYS A 81 -15.14 -0.42 -20.30
N LYS A 82 -14.43 0.35 -21.13
CA LYS A 82 -13.78 1.61 -20.69
C LYS A 82 -14.77 2.66 -20.15
N ASP A 83 -16.00 2.63 -20.64
CA ASP A 83 -17.09 3.52 -20.31
C ASP A 83 -18.09 2.91 -19.29
N THR A 84 -17.82 1.71 -18.77
CA THR A 84 -18.73 1.04 -17.85
C THR A 84 -18.97 1.88 -16.60
N LYS A 85 -20.24 2.24 -16.42
CA LYS A 85 -20.86 2.71 -15.18
C LYS A 85 -22.21 2.00 -15.06
N LEU A 86 -22.29 1.02 -14.18
CA LEU A 86 -23.53 0.31 -13.88
C LEU A 86 -24.01 0.70 -12.50
N ASP A 87 -25.09 1.46 -12.44
CA ASP A 87 -25.82 1.73 -11.21
C ASP A 87 -26.83 0.61 -10.95
N PHE A 88 -26.90 0.14 -9.70
CA PHE A 88 -27.85 -0.85 -9.26
C PHE A 88 -28.18 -0.64 -7.77
N ILE A 89 -29.25 -1.27 -7.31
CA ILE A 89 -29.70 -1.22 -5.92
C ILE A 89 -29.51 -2.60 -5.30
N ILE A 90 -28.94 -2.64 -4.10
CA ILE A 90 -29.00 -3.81 -3.24
C ILE A 90 -30.09 -3.55 -2.20
N LEU A 91 -31.15 -4.36 -2.24
CA LEU A 91 -32.26 -4.28 -1.29
C LEU A 91 -31.99 -5.22 -0.12
N LEU A 92 -31.50 -4.64 0.98
CA LEU A 92 -31.18 -5.34 2.21
C LEU A 92 -32.44 -5.51 3.09
N ASN A 93 -32.71 -6.73 3.52
CA ASN A 93 -33.87 -7.09 4.34
C ASN A 93 -35.19 -6.55 3.76
N ASP A 94 -35.33 -6.65 2.43
CA ASP A 94 -36.50 -6.23 1.63
C ASP A 94 -36.96 -4.76 1.81
N SER A 95 -36.20 -3.93 2.52
CA SER A 95 -36.64 -2.58 2.95
C SER A 95 -35.56 -1.52 2.79
N THR A 96 -34.30 -1.87 3.06
CA THR A 96 -33.19 -0.92 3.07
C THR A 96 -32.51 -0.91 1.71
N LYS A 97 -32.55 0.23 1.02
CA LYS A 97 -31.89 0.40 -0.29
C LYS A 97 -30.46 0.88 -0.09
N ALA A 98 -29.50 0.12 -0.61
CA ALA A 98 -28.14 0.59 -0.83
C ALA A 98 -27.94 0.85 -2.32
N TYR A 99 -27.60 2.09 -2.67
CA TYR A 99 -27.27 2.47 -4.04
C TYR A 99 -25.81 2.14 -4.30
N THR A 100 -25.53 1.34 -5.33
CA THR A 100 -24.20 0.83 -5.62
C THR A 100 -23.87 1.05 -7.09
N GLN A 101 -22.60 1.34 -7.38
CA GLN A 101 -22.12 1.53 -8.74
C GLN A 101 -20.93 0.62 -9.02
N ILE A 102 -20.95 -0.11 -10.14
CA ILE A 102 -19.75 -0.74 -10.71
C ILE A 102 -19.20 0.19 -11.78
N LYS A 103 -17.96 0.65 -11.61
CA LYS A 103 -17.31 1.59 -12.53
C LYS A 103 -15.97 1.06 -12.99
N TYR A 104 -15.69 1.19 -14.29
CA TYR A 104 -14.34 0.98 -14.78
C TYR A 104 -13.42 2.10 -14.32
N LYS A 105 -12.31 1.72 -13.71
CA LYS A 105 -11.15 2.56 -13.46
C LYS A 105 -9.97 1.93 -14.17
N ALA A 106 -9.38 2.66 -15.11
CA ALA A 106 -8.11 2.26 -15.65
C ALA A 106 -7.12 2.12 -14.50
N VAL A 107 -6.55 0.93 -14.31
CA VAL A 107 -5.34 0.81 -13.50
C VAL A 107 -4.30 1.66 -14.22
N PRO A 108 -3.72 2.67 -13.56
CA PRO A 108 -2.56 3.34 -14.10
C PRO A 108 -1.55 2.24 -14.41
N GLN A 109 -0.91 2.29 -15.58
CA GLN A 109 0.09 1.28 -15.96
C GLN A 109 1.34 1.48 -15.09
N TYR A 110 1.25 1.24 -13.78
CA TYR A 110 2.30 1.52 -12.80
C TYR A 110 3.56 0.76 -13.15
N LEU A 111 3.41 -0.49 -13.60
CA LEU A 111 4.54 -1.27 -14.09
C LEU A 111 5.18 -0.64 -15.34
N GLU A 112 4.40 -0.13 -16.30
CA GLU A 112 4.95 0.57 -17.48
C GLU A 112 5.59 1.92 -17.09
N LYS A 113 4.98 2.67 -16.16
CA LYS A 113 5.59 3.87 -15.57
C LYS A 113 6.93 3.54 -14.90
N LEU A 114 6.99 2.43 -14.16
CA LEU A 114 8.21 1.96 -13.51
C LEU A 114 9.27 1.51 -14.53
N LYS A 115 8.86 0.83 -15.61
CA LYS A 115 9.74 0.47 -16.73
C LYS A 115 10.35 1.69 -17.41
N ASN A 116 9.56 2.73 -17.64
CA ASN A 116 10.06 4.00 -18.19
C ASN A 116 11.07 4.70 -17.26
N ALA A 117 11.04 4.38 -15.97
CA ALA A 117 11.92 4.91 -14.95
C ALA A 117 13.16 4.04 -14.67
N GLU A 118 13.58 3.18 -15.61
CA GLU A 118 14.73 2.29 -15.42
C GLU A 118 16.03 3.04 -15.10
N LYS A 119 16.25 4.21 -15.73
CA LYS A 119 17.55 4.88 -15.73
C LYS A 119 17.81 5.66 -14.44
N TYR A 120 18.91 5.33 -13.79
CA TYR A 120 19.59 6.12 -12.75
C TYR A 120 20.89 6.72 -13.31
N ASN A 121 21.52 7.63 -12.57
CA ASN A 121 22.84 8.17 -12.91
C ASN A 121 23.90 7.66 -11.94
N TYR A 122 24.63 6.60 -12.31
CA TYR A 122 25.70 6.02 -11.51
C TYR A 122 26.95 6.92 -11.40
N SER A 123 27.07 7.90 -12.29
CA SER A 123 28.16 8.89 -12.29
C SER A 123 27.80 10.15 -11.50
N ASP A 124 26.58 10.26 -10.98
CA ASP A 124 26.17 11.36 -10.12
C ASP A 124 26.95 11.33 -8.80
N ASN A 125 27.79 12.33 -8.60
CA ASN A 125 28.66 12.48 -7.43
C ASN A 125 28.17 13.58 -6.48
N ARG A 126 26.90 13.95 -6.59
CA ARG A 126 26.25 14.87 -5.66
C ARG A 126 26.42 14.40 -4.22
N PHE A 127 26.83 15.32 -3.36
CA PHE A 127 27.01 15.04 -1.94
C PHE A 127 25.71 14.58 -1.28
N ILE A 128 25.78 13.45 -0.61
CA ILE A 128 24.87 13.06 0.47
C ILE A 128 25.72 12.75 1.70
N PRO A 129 25.24 13.00 2.92
CA PRO A 129 25.98 12.59 4.10
C PRO A 129 26.05 11.05 4.18
N ASN A 130 26.94 10.54 5.05
CA ASN A 130 27.05 9.09 5.27
C ASN A 130 25.87 8.58 6.11
N PHE A 131 25.39 7.38 5.77
CA PHE A 131 24.42 6.66 6.61
C PHE A 131 25.08 6.23 7.92
N SER A 132 24.31 6.25 9.01
CA SER A 132 24.76 5.75 10.31
C SER A 132 23.68 4.93 11.00
N TYR A 133 24.11 4.08 11.93
CA TYR A 133 23.26 3.15 12.65
C TYR A 133 23.59 3.26 14.13
N GLN A 134 22.58 3.47 14.96
CA GLN A 134 22.76 3.55 16.40
C GLN A 134 23.37 2.25 16.94
N SER A 135 24.31 2.37 17.88
CA SER A 135 25.01 1.21 18.44
C SER A 135 24.06 0.36 19.28
N ILE A 136 24.29 -0.96 19.25
CA ILE A 136 23.47 -1.95 19.96
C ILE A 136 23.55 -1.77 21.49
N GLU A 137 24.59 -1.10 21.98
CA GLU A 137 24.82 -0.73 23.38
C GLU A 137 24.01 0.50 23.81
N ASN A 138 23.32 1.19 22.90
CA ASN A 138 22.49 2.34 23.26
C ASN A 138 21.44 1.93 24.32
N PRO A 139 21.32 2.66 25.45
CA PRO A 139 20.43 2.27 26.54
C PRO A 139 18.97 2.05 26.13
N ASN A 140 18.46 2.79 25.15
CA ASN A 140 17.08 2.62 24.67
C ASN A 140 16.91 1.36 23.83
N LEU A 141 17.90 1.02 22.99
CA LEU A 141 17.89 -0.21 22.23
C LEU A 141 18.08 -1.44 23.14
N VAL A 142 18.96 -1.35 24.14
CA VAL A 142 19.08 -2.37 25.20
C VAL A 142 17.73 -2.57 25.92
N LYS A 143 17.06 -1.47 26.26
CA LYS A 143 15.73 -1.50 26.88
C LYS A 143 14.70 -2.19 25.98
N ILE A 144 14.62 -1.84 24.69
CA ILE A 144 13.71 -2.49 23.72
C ILE A 144 13.92 -3.99 23.69
N ARG A 145 15.16 -4.43 23.50
CA ARG A 145 15.53 -5.85 23.44
C ARG A 145 15.07 -6.60 24.69
N LYS A 146 15.30 -6.01 25.87
CA LYS A 146 14.92 -6.61 27.15
C LYS A 146 13.41 -6.63 27.37
N ASP A 147 12.74 -5.50 27.22
CA ASP A 147 11.32 -5.32 27.53
C ASP A 147 10.43 -6.15 26.59
N LEU A 148 10.81 -6.24 25.31
CA LEU A 148 10.08 -7.03 24.31
C LEU A 148 10.57 -8.48 24.23
N LYS A 149 11.63 -8.86 24.96
CA LYS A 149 12.24 -10.20 24.94
C LYS A 149 12.68 -10.63 23.54
N LEU A 150 13.32 -9.71 22.80
CA LEU A 150 13.61 -9.91 21.38
C LEU A 150 14.60 -11.05 21.11
N ASP A 151 15.52 -11.36 22.02
CA ASP A 151 16.41 -12.53 21.88
C ASP A 151 15.61 -13.84 21.78
N SER A 152 14.52 -13.95 22.56
CA SER A 152 13.64 -15.13 22.52
C SER A 152 12.78 -15.17 21.26
N ILE A 153 12.32 -14.01 20.77
CA ILE A 153 11.50 -13.91 19.56
C ILE A 153 12.34 -14.23 18.33
N ALA A 154 13.54 -13.63 18.22
CA ALA A 154 14.48 -13.90 17.14
C ALA A 154 14.94 -15.37 17.16
N GLY A 155 15.11 -15.95 18.36
CA GLY A 155 15.51 -17.34 18.55
C GLY A 155 17.01 -17.56 18.33
N THR A 156 17.41 -18.82 18.30
CA THR A 156 18.82 -19.25 18.24
C THR A 156 19.30 -19.67 16.85
N GLY A 157 18.43 -19.54 15.83
CA GLY A 157 18.75 -19.89 14.44
C GLY A 157 19.78 -18.99 13.76
N ASN A 158 20.00 -19.21 12.47
CA ASN A 158 20.89 -18.37 11.66
C ASN A 158 20.37 -16.93 11.50
N GLU A 159 21.21 -16.05 10.94
CA GLU A 159 20.88 -14.63 10.74
C GLU A 159 19.52 -14.44 10.06
N ILE A 160 19.30 -15.14 8.94
CA ILE A 160 18.07 -15.02 8.16
C ILE A 160 16.85 -15.47 8.96
N SER A 161 16.95 -16.58 9.70
CA SER A 161 15.86 -17.05 10.57
C SER A 161 15.51 -16.02 11.63
N LYS A 162 16.50 -15.38 12.27
CA LYS A 162 16.28 -14.30 13.24
C LYS A 162 15.57 -13.11 12.62
N ILE A 163 15.97 -12.71 11.41
CA ILE A 163 15.33 -11.62 10.66
C ILE A 163 13.86 -11.96 10.39
N LEU A 164 13.60 -13.13 9.82
CA LEU A 164 12.24 -13.54 9.46
C LEU A 164 11.36 -13.75 10.70
N ASN A 165 11.89 -14.28 11.80
CA ASN A 165 11.14 -14.42 13.05
C ASN A 165 10.66 -13.07 13.61
N LEU A 166 11.50 -12.02 13.54
CA LEU A 166 11.09 -10.67 13.93
C LEU A 166 10.06 -10.08 12.98
N LEU A 167 10.21 -10.28 11.67
CA LEU A 167 9.21 -9.90 10.66
C LEU A 167 7.85 -10.52 11.00
N HIS A 168 7.81 -11.84 11.16
CA HIS A 168 6.60 -12.60 11.50
C HIS A 168 6.00 -12.12 12.82
N TRP A 169 6.83 -11.86 13.83
CA TRP A 169 6.37 -11.40 15.13
C TRP A 169 5.73 -10.01 15.06
N VAL A 170 6.36 -9.02 14.42
CA VAL A 170 5.77 -7.68 14.27
C VAL A 170 4.46 -7.77 13.48
N HIS A 171 4.46 -8.51 12.37
CA HIS A 171 3.27 -8.71 11.54
C HIS A 171 2.09 -9.28 12.33
N ASN A 172 2.33 -10.30 13.16
CA ASN A 172 1.28 -10.95 13.93
C ASN A 172 0.90 -10.18 15.21
N THR A 173 1.80 -9.35 15.73
CA THR A 173 1.56 -8.57 16.95
C THR A 173 0.78 -7.28 16.66
N ILE A 174 1.00 -6.68 15.49
CA ILE A 174 0.48 -5.36 15.15
C ILE A 174 -0.53 -5.46 14.00
N ARG A 175 -1.79 -5.16 14.29
CA ARG A 175 -2.83 -5.02 13.27
C ARG A 175 -2.49 -3.82 12.38
N HIS A 176 -2.42 -4.03 11.07
CA HIS A 176 -2.30 -2.95 10.11
C HIS A 176 -3.63 -2.20 9.99
N ASP A 177 -3.54 -0.87 10.02
CA ASP A 177 -4.62 0.06 9.76
C ASP A 177 -4.06 1.29 9.06
N GLY A 178 -4.18 1.32 7.73
CA GLY A 178 -3.64 2.40 6.90
C GLY A 178 -4.28 3.76 7.16
N ALA A 179 -5.49 3.80 7.75
CA ALA A 179 -6.18 5.04 8.11
C ALA A 179 -5.85 5.53 9.52
N SER A 180 -5.06 4.75 10.28
CA SER A 180 -4.71 5.08 11.66
C SER A 180 -3.81 6.32 11.73
N SER A 181 -4.21 7.28 12.57
CA SER A 181 -3.39 8.44 12.91
C SER A 181 -2.13 8.03 13.69
N ASN A 182 -1.01 8.75 13.53
CA ASN A 182 0.20 8.43 14.29
C ASN A 182 0.14 9.04 15.70
N PRO A 183 0.45 8.27 16.77
CA PRO A 183 0.55 8.82 18.12
C PRO A 183 1.71 9.81 18.25
N ALA A 184 1.77 10.53 19.37
CA ALA A 184 2.82 11.51 19.63
C ALA A 184 4.19 10.84 19.81
N SER A 185 4.26 9.77 20.61
CA SER A 185 5.44 8.93 20.76
C SER A 185 5.40 7.77 19.76
N ARG A 186 6.48 7.59 19.01
CA ARG A 186 6.58 6.72 17.84
C ARG A 186 7.81 5.82 17.88
N ASN A 187 8.33 5.51 19.07
CA ASN A 187 9.27 4.41 19.26
C ASN A 187 8.53 3.07 19.43
N ALA A 188 9.27 1.96 19.30
CA ALA A 188 8.70 0.62 19.29
C ALA A 188 7.90 0.29 20.56
N ILE A 189 8.42 0.61 21.75
CA ILE A 189 7.75 0.31 23.03
C ILE A 189 6.41 1.04 23.11
N ASP A 190 6.42 2.35 22.83
CA ASP A 190 5.22 3.17 22.96
C ASP A 190 4.18 2.83 21.88
N LEU A 191 4.60 2.55 20.64
CA LEU A 191 3.70 2.13 19.56
C LEU A 191 3.01 0.80 19.89
N ILE A 192 3.77 -0.20 20.35
CA ILE A 192 3.21 -1.50 20.77
C ILE A 192 2.26 -1.30 21.96
N LYS A 193 2.62 -0.43 22.91
CA LYS A 193 1.78 -0.11 24.06
C LYS A 193 0.45 0.50 23.61
N VAL A 194 0.47 1.50 22.72
CA VAL A 194 -0.75 2.14 22.17
C VAL A 194 -1.67 1.10 21.51
N CYS A 195 -1.13 0.20 20.68
CA CYS A 195 -1.95 -0.85 20.08
C CYS A 195 -2.66 -1.72 21.11
N LYS A 196 -1.97 -2.09 22.19
CA LYS A 196 -2.51 -2.92 23.27
C LYS A 196 -3.53 -2.16 24.11
N THR A 197 -3.26 -0.91 24.49
CA THR A 197 -4.12 -0.13 25.38
C THR A 197 -5.38 0.37 24.69
N GLU A 198 -5.28 0.73 23.42
CA GLU A 198 -6.39 1.32 22.65
C GLU A 198 -7.07 0.32 21.71
N ASN A 199 -6.58 -0.92 21.64
CA ASN A 199 -7.09 -1.96 20.72
C ASN A 199 -7.18 -1.51 19.25
N ARG A 200 -6.16 -0.76 18.81
CA ARG A 200 -6.11 -0.18 17.47
C ARG A 200 -4.89 -0.60 16.66
N GLY A 201 -5.01 -0.47 15.35
CA GLY A 201 -3.94 -0.78 14.40
C GLY A 201 -3.03 0.41 14.11
N LEU A 202 -2.00 0.16 13.31
CA LEU A 202 -1.01 1.15 12.86
C LEU A 202 -0.83 1.08 11.35
N ASN A 203 -0.47 2.21 10.73
CA ASN A 203 -0.11 2.22 9.31
C ASN A 203 1.27 1.59 9.06
N CYS A 204 1.57 1.36 7.77
CA CYS A 204 2.82 0.74 7.31
C CYS A 204 4.08 1.42 7.86
N ARG A 205 4.10 2.76 7.97
CA ARG A 205 5.24 3.52 8.50
C ARG A 205 5.55 3.11 9.93
N MET A 206 4.56 3.14 10.82
CA MET A 206 4.79 2.81 12.22
C MET A 206 5.12 1.33 12.43
N MET A 207 4.55 0.41 11.63
CA MET A 207 4.96 -1.00 11.65
C MET A 207 6.43 -1.17 11.24
N ALA A 208 6.87 -0.49 10.17
CA ALA A 208 8.26 -0.52 9.74
C ALA A 208 9.22 0.13 10.76
N THR A 209 8.77 1.17 11.48
CA THR A 209 9.51 1.78 12.59
C THR A 209 9.71 0.81 13.75
N ILE A 210 8.65 0.12 14.20
CA ILE A 210 8.75 -0.91 15.25
C ILE A 210 9.78 -1.97 14.83
N LEU A 211 9.64 -2.52 13.63
CA LEU A 211 10.52 -3.57 13.15
C LEU A 211 11.97 -3.08 13.00
N ASN A 212 12.17 -1.84 12.55
CA ASN A 212 13.50 -1.24 12.42
C ASN A 212 14.22 -1.17 13.78
N GLU A 213 13.56 -0.66 14.81
CA GLU A 213 14.15 -0.56 16.14
C GLU A 213 14.41 -1.94 16.77
N CYS A 214 13.55 -2.93 16.49
CA CYS A 214 13.79 -4.31 16.91
C CYS A 214 15.07 -4.86 16.28
N TYR A 215 15.30 -4.64 14.98
CA TYR A 215 16.55 -5.05 14.32
C TYR A 215 17.78 -4.36 14.91
N LEU A 216 17.74 -3.04 15.06
CA LEU A 216 18.87 -2.28 15.61
C LEU A 216 19.21 -2.75 17.03
N SER A 217 18.21 -3.10 17.84
CA SER A 217 18.41 -3.61 19.20
C SER A 217 19.12 -4.97 19.29
N LEU A 218 19.15 -5.73 18.18
CA LEU A 218 19.89 -6.98 18.03
C LEU A 218 21.17 -6.81 17.20
N GLY A 219 21.57 -5.58 16.88
CA GLY A 219 22.76 -5.29 16.06
C GLY A 219 22.56 -5.57 14.58
N ILE A 220 21.33 -5.84 14.15
CA ILE A 220 20.98 -6.06 12.75
C ILE A 220 20.81 -4.69 12.08
N LYS A 221 21.67 -4.38 11.11
CA LYS A 221 21.63 -3.10 10.40
C LYS A 221 20.39 -3.06 9.51
N SER A 222 19.49 -2.12 9.77
CA SER A 222 18.23 -1.95 9.05
C SER A 222 17.94 -0.47 8.84
N ARG A 223 17.19 -0.14 7.79
CA ARG A 223 16.52 1.15 7.59
C ARG A 223 15.08 0.90 7.18
N TYR A 224 14.14 1.70 7.69
CA TYR A 224 12.83 1.76 7.02
C TYR A 224 12.96 2.63 5.76
N ILE A 225 12.18 2.33 4.74
CA ILE A 225 12.23 3.00 3.44
C ILE A 225 10.82 3.27 2.95
N THR A 226 10.58 4.54 2.64
CA THR A 226 9.35 5.04 2.05
C THR A 226 9.43 4.80 0.55
N CYS A 227 8.55 3.94 0.06
CA CYS A 227 8.37 3.60 -1.34
C CYS A 227 7.21 4.44 -1.89
N MET A 228 7.50 5.35 -2.81
CA MET A 228 6.57 6.35 -3.31
C MET A 228 6.33 6.25 -4.83
N PRO A 229 5.15 6.69 -5.31
CA PRO A 229 4.87 6.83 -6.72
C PRO A 229 5.65 7.95 -7.40
N LYS A 230 5.54 8.01 -8.73
CA LYS A 230 6.13 9.08 -9.56
C LYS A 230 5.61 10.44 -9.14
N GLU A 231 4.30 10.54 -8.95
CA GLU A 231 3.60 11.75 -8.59
C GLU A 231 4.01 12.24 -7.19
N THR A 232 3.98 13.56 -6.99
CA THR A 232 4.29 14.20 -5.70
C THR A 232 3.05 14.39 -4.84
N GLN A 233 1.88 14.42 -5.47
CA GLN A 233 0.57 14.30 -4.82
C GLN A 233 0.05 12.88 -5.04
N PHE A 234 -0.20 12.16 -3.95
CA PHE A 234 -0.66 10.78 -3.97
C PHE A 234 -1.43 10.46 -2.69
N ASP A 235 -2.41 9.57 -2.81
CA ASP A 235 -3.28 9.19 -1.69
C ASP A 235 -2.59 8.22 -0.71
N ASP A 236 -1.59 7.48 -1.20
CA ASP A 236 -0.96 6.39 -0.45
C ASP A 236 0.45 6.08 -0.97
N CYS A 237 1.34 5.70 -0.04
CA CYS A 237 2.68 5.17 -0.27
C CYS A 237 2.90 3.96 0.65
N HIS A 238 3.98 3.20 0.43
CA HIS A 238 4.27 2.04 1.28
C HIS A 238 5.59 2.19 2.02
N VAL A 239 5.66 1.77 3.27
CA VAL A 239 6.91 1.80 4.05
C VAL A 239 7.26 0.38 4.46
N ILE A 240 8.47 -0.04 4.10
CA ILE A 240 9.04 -1.37 4.41
C ILE A 240 10.40 -1.22 5.05
N ASN A 241 11.06 -2.32 5.39
CA ASN A 241 12.42 -2.35 5.87
C ASN A 241 13.37 -2.89 4.79
N MET A 242 14.54 -2.25 4.69
CA MET A 242 15.70 -2.83 4.05
C MET A 242 16.69 -3.28 5.14
N VAL A 243 17.01 -4.57 5.16
CA VAL A 243 17.85 -5.18 6.20
C VAL A 243 19.14 -5.67 5.57
N TYR A 244 20.30 -5.39 6.16
CA TYR A 244 21.57 -5.87 5.61
C TYR A 244 21.81 -7.29 6.10
N SER A 245 21.90 -8.24 5.18
CA SER A 245 22.32 -9.60 5.50
C SER A 245 23.83 -9.73 5.37
N ASN A 246 24.47 -10.15 6.46
CA ASN A 246 25.88 -10.52 6.46
C ASN A 246 26.14 -11.85 5.77
N GLU A 247 25.14 -12.73 5.69
CA GLU A 247 25.18 -13.98 4.92
C GLU A 247 25.26 -13.70 3.41
N PHE A 248 24.32 -12.90 2.88
CA PHE A 248 24.28 -12.57 1.45
C PHE A 248 25.15 -11.37 1.04
N LYS A 249 25.73 -10.65 2.01
CA LYS A 249 26.52 -9.42 1.81
C LYS A 249 25.79 -8.34 1.01
N LYS A 250 24.47 -8.26 1.21
CA LYS A 250 23.56 -7.32 0.52
C LYS A 250 22.34 -6.97 1.38
N TRP A 251 21.63 -5.94 0.96
CA TRP A 251 20.33 -5.57 1.50
C TRP A 251 19.25 -6.58 1.08
N ILE A 252 18.24 -6.80 1.91
CA ILE A 252 17.08 -7.66 1.63
C ILE A 252 15.77 -6.93 1.92
N TRP A 253 14.73 -7.26 1.15
CA TRP A 253 13.36 -6.76 1.26
C TRP A 253 12.63 -7.42 2.43
N ILE A 254 12.14 -6.61 3.38
CA ILE A 254 11.37 -7.09 4.53
C ILE A 254 10.18 -6.17 4.75
N ASP A 255 8.96 -6.69 4.68
CA ASP A 255 7.74 -5.91 4.80
C ASP A 255 6.83 -6.44 5.94
N PRO A 256 6.80 -5.76 7.11
CA PRO A 256 5.97 -6.17 8.23
C PRO A 256 4.46 -6.03 7.98
N THR A 257 4.05 -5.20 7.04
CA THR A 257 2.62 -4.99 6.76
C THR A 257 2.01 -6.23 6.13
N PHE A 258 2.74 -6.83 5.19
CA PHE A 258 2.24 -7.96 4.39
C PHE A 258 2.93 -9.30 4.69
N ASN A 259 3.69 -9.38 5.79
CA ASN A 259 4.51 -10.55 6.11
C ASN A 259 5.40 -10.99 4.93
N ALA A 260 5.93 -10.00 4.19
CA ALA A 260 6.41 -10.24 2.85
C ALA A 260 7.94 -10.09 2.74
N TYR A 261 8.53 -11.04 2.02
CA TYR A 261 9.89 -11.00 1.50
C TYR A 261 9.89 -11.61 0.11
N VAL A 262 10.87 -11.23 -0.71
CA VAL A 262 10.91 -11.59 -2.12
C VAL A 262 12.17 -12.38 -2.43
N MET A 263 12.02 -13.44 -3.20
CA MET A 263 13.08 -14.35 -3.59
C MET A 263 13.25 -14.41 -5.11
N ASN A 264 14.42 -14.84 -5.54
CA ASN A 264 14.61 -15.32 -6.89
C ASN A 264 14.28 -16.82 -7.02
N GLU A 265 14.41 -17.33 -8.24
CA GLU A 265 14.22 -18.73 -8.62
C GLU A 265 15.15 -19.73 -7.90
N LYS A 266 16.22 -19.26 -7.25
CA LYS A 266 17.13 -20.08 -6.43
C LYS A 266 16.78 -20.08 -4.95
N GLY A 267 15.74 -19.33 -4.55
CA GLY A 267 15.37 -19.13 -3.14
C GLY A 267 16.22 -18.09 -2.41
N GLU A 268 17.06 -17.33 -3.10
CA GLU A 268 17.86 -16.26 -2.48
C GLU A 268 16.99 -15.02 -2.26
N LEU A 269 17.07 -14.43 -1.07
CA LEU A 269 16.36 -13.18 -0.74
C LEU A 269 16.87 -12.02 -1.59
N LEU A 270 15.95 -11.16 -2.03
CA LEU A 270 16.23 -10.04 -2.91
C LEU A 270 16.18 -8.71 -2.17
N SER A 271 17.07 -7.79 -2.55
CA SER A 271 17.01 -6.38 -2.20
C SER A 271 15.87 -5.65 -2.92
N ILE A 272 15.53 -4.46 -2.43
CA ILE A 272 14.56 -3.57 -3.10
C ILE A 272 15.03 -3.18 -4.51
N ALA A 273 16.33 -2.94 -4.68
CA ALA A 273 16.93 -2.65 -5.98
C ALA A 273 16.76 -3.82 -6.96
N GLU A 274 17.05 -5.05 -6.52
CA GLU A 274 16.89 -6.25 -7.34
C GLU A 274 15.42 -6.52 -7.69
N VAL A 275 14.49 -6.35 -6.74
CA VAL A 275 13.05 -6.52 -6.99
C VAL A 275 12.58 -5.50 -8.03
N ARG A 276 12.97 -4.23 -7.89
CA ARG A 276 12.65 -3.17 -8.85
C ARG A 276 13.21 -3.49 -10.25
N GLU A 277 14.48 -3.87 -10.35
CA GLU A 277 15.11 -4.22 -11.63
C GLU A 277 14.41 -5.41 -12.29
N ARG A 278 14.07 -6.45 -11.51
CA ARG A 278 13.39 -7.64 -12.01
C ARG A 278 11.96 -7.32 -12.48
N LEU A 279 11.22 -6.45 -11.81
CA LEU A 279 9.90 -5.97 -12.28
C LEU A 279 10.03 -5.26 -13.63
N ILE A 280 11.01 -4.37 -13.78
CA ILE A 280 11.26 -3.62 -15.02
C ILE A 280 11.61 -4.57 -16.17
N LYS A 281 12.51 -5.53 -15.91
CA LYS A 281 13.02 -6.46 -16.92
C LYS A 281 12.15 -7.70 -17.13
N GLY A 282 11.02 -7.81 -16.43
CA GLY A 282 10.13 -8.99 -16.50
C GLY A 282 10.79 -10.28 -16.04
N LYS A 283 11.76 -10.21 -15.13
CA LYS A 283 12.44 -11.38 -14.55
C LYS A 283 11.61 -12.01 -13.43
N THR A 284 11.87 -13.28 -13.15
CA THR A 284 11.18 -14.04 -12.10
C THR A 284 11.27 -13.36 -10.74
N LEU A 285 10.14 -13.28 -10.06
CA LEU A 285 10.01 -12.85 -8.67
C LEU A 285 9.11 -13.84 -7.94
N ILE A 286 9.59 -14.34 -6.82
CA ILE A 286 8.84 -15.26 -5.95
C ILE A 286 8.50 -14.50 -4.68
N LEU A 287 7.22 -14.23 -4.47
CA LEU A 287 6.70 -13.76 -3.19
C LEU A 287 6.63 -14.96 -2.23
N ASN A 288 7.02 -14.80 -0.98
CA ASN A 288 6.92 -15.87 0.00
C ASN A 288 5.47 -16.37 0.14
N PRO A 289 5.23 -17.69 0.27
CA PRO A 289 3.87 -18.26 0.29
C PRO A 289 2.97 -17.72 1.40
N GLU A 290 3.57 -17.29 2.52
CA GLU A 290 2.87 -16.78 3.70
C GLU A 290 2.57 -15.28 3.66
N ALA A 291 2.89 -14.58 2.56
CA ALA A 291 2.60 -13.16 2.42
C ALA A 291 1.08 -12.93 2.50
N ASN A 292 0.64 -12.07 3.41
CA ASN A 292 -0.76 -11.85 3.70
C ASN A 292 -0.96 -10.51 4.43
N TRP A 293 -2.19 -9.99 4.43
CA TRP A 293 -2.57 -8.82 5.23
C TRP A 293 -3.20 -9.25 6.57
N ASN A 294 -2.40 -9.30 7.64
CA ASN A 294 -2.75 -9.70 9.03
C ASN A 294 -3.73 -10.89 9.11
N ASN A 295 -3.43 -11.94 8.36
CA ASN A 295 -4.17 -13.20 8.18
C ASN A 295 -5.61 -13.02 7.67
N GLN A 296 -5.97 -11.84 7.16
CA GLN A 296 -7.29 -11.54 6.56
C GLN A 296 -7.34 -11.89 5.08
N ALA A 297 -6.24 -11.66 4.36
CA ALA A 297 -6.16 -11.93 2.92
C ALA A 297 -4.74 -12.26 2.47
N SER A 298 -4.55 -13.36 1.77
CA SER A 298 -3.27 -13.69 1.14
C SER A 298 -2.90 -12.66 0.08
N GLN A 299 -1.60 -12.36 -0.03
CA GLN A 299 -1.06 -11.52 -1.08
C GLN A 299 -0.59 -12.37 -2.25
N THR A 300 -0.84 -11.89 -3.46
CA THR A 300 -0.35 -12.52 -4.69
C THR A 300 0.76 -11.67 -5.30
N LYS A 301 1.68 -12.31 -6.04
CA LYS A 301 2.71 -11.59 -6.81
C LYS A 301 2.10 -10.49 -7.69
N LYS A 302 0.96 -10.76 -8.32
CA LYS A 302 0.29 -9.82 -9.23
C LYS A 302 -0.25 -8.59 -8.50
N GLU A 303 -0.98 -8.80 -7.40
CA GLU A 303 -1.60 -7.70 -6.66
C GLU A 303 -0.55 -6.92 -5.86
N TYR A 304 0.33 -7.62 -5.14
CA TYR A 304 1.34 -6.99 -4.31
C TYR A 304 2.50 -6.41 -5.13
N LEU A 305 3.23 -7.21 -5.91
CA LEU A 305 4.45 -6.75 -6.59
C LEU A 305 4.17 -6.01 -7.90
N GLU A 306 3.39 -6.63 -8.80
CA GLU A 306 3.19 -6.12 -10.17
C GLU A 306 2.18 -4.96 -10.25
N THR A 307 1.40 -4.74 -9.18
CA THR A 307 0.42 -3.65 -9.10
C THR A 307 0.78 -2.65 -8.00
N TYR A 308 0.71 -3.06 -6.72
CA TYR A 308 0.86 -2.15 -5.60
C TYR A 308 2.31 -1.64 -5.42
N MET A 309 3.30 -2.52 -5.40
CA MET A 309 4.70 -2.12 -5.29
C MET A 309 5.24 -1.56 -6.59
N ALA A 310 4.73 -1.97 -7.76
CA ALA A 310 5.06 -1.30 -9.02
C ALA A 310 4.70 0.20 -9.00
N LYS A 311 3.59 0.57 -8.34
CA LYS A 311 3.26 1.99 -8.05
C LYS A 311 4.33 2.62 -7.17
N ASN A 312 4.70 1.95 -6.07
CA ASN A 312 5.49 2.52 -4.99
C ASN A 312 7.02 2.41 -5.16
N LEU A 313 7.55 1.65 -6.12
CA LEU A 313 9.00 1.49 -6.32
C LEU A 313 9.60 2.55 -7.26
N TYR A 314 8.90 3.66 -7.47
CA TYR A 314 9.37 4.71 -8.37
C TYR A 314 10.40 5.60 -7.67
N ARG A 315 10.04 6.24 -6.55
CA ARG A 315 10.95 7.04 -5.70
C ARG A 315 11.11 6.37 -4.36
N LEU A 316 12.30 6.45 -3.79
CA LEU A 316 12.65 5.74 -2.56
C LEU A 316 13.31 6.71 -1.59
N GLN A 317 12.80 6.81 -0.37
CA GLN A 317 13.31 7.73 0.64
C GLN A 317 13.55 7.01 1.96
N THR A 318 14.69 7.27 2.60
CA THR A 318 15.07 6.68 3.90
C THR A 318 15.68 7.75 4.79
N PRO A 319 15.55 7.68 6.13
CA PRO A 319 16.36 8.49 7.01
C PRO A 319 17.84 8.15 6.81
N LEU A 320 18.69 9.14 7.04
CA LEU A 320 20.13 9.02 7.00
C LEU A 320 20.66 8.27 8.23
N VAL A 321 20.09 8.58 9.40
CA VAL A 321 20.43 7.96 10.68
C VAL A 321 19.34 6.96 11.03
N SER A 322 19.70 5.68 11.16
CA SER A 322 18.80 4.65 11.65
C SER A 322 18.99 4.48 13.16
N GLU A 323 18.02 4.96 13.93
CA GLU A 323 18.11 5.04 15.38
C GLU A 323 16.76 4.89 16.07
N TYR A 324 16.81 4.64 17.38
CA TYR A 324 15.65 4.66 18.27
C TYR A 324 14.90 5.99 18.21
N ASP A 325 13.57 5.91 18.25
CA ASP A 325 12.66 7.04 18.42
C ASP A 325 12.74 8.05 17.27
N SER A 326 13.29 7.69 16.09
CA SER A 326 13.52 8.60 14.96
C SER A 326 12.25 9.30 14.49
N GLU A 327 11.10 8.62 14.55
CA GLU A 327 9.81 9.14 14.10
C GLU A 327 9.11 10.04 15.15
N THR A 328 9.52 10.02 16.42
CA THR A 328 8.95 10.92 17.44
C THR A 328 9.40 12.34 17.18
N TRP A 329 8.45 13.18 16.77
CA TRP A 329 8.71 14.56 16.39
C TRP A 329 8.45 15.48 17.59
N LYS A 330 9.54 15.95 18.19
CA LYS A 330 9.54 16.87 19.33
C LYS A 330 10.55 17.98 19.08
N ASN A 331 10.40 19.09 19.80
CA ASN A 331 11.21 20.30 19.63
C ASN A 331 12.71 19.98 19.70
N VAL A 332 13.51 20.71 18.92
CA VAL A 332 14.99 20.60 18.87
C VAL A 332 15.51 19.29 18.24
N LYS A 333 14.66 18.53 17.53
CA LYS A 333 15.10 17.36 16.78
C LYS A 333 15.40 17.71 15.33
N GLU A 334 16.47 17.11 14.79
CA GLU A 334 16.84 17.20 13.39
C GLU A 334 16.72 15.83 12.73
N ILE A 335 16.08 15.75 11.57
CA ILE A 335 15.92 14.51 10.82
C ILE A 335 16.39 14.76 9.39
N THR A 336 17.38 13.98 8.96
CA THR A 336 17.87 14.03 7.59
C THR A 336 17.35 12.83 6.80
N TYR A 337 16.79 13.09 5.62
CA TYR A 337 16.37 12.07 4.66
C TYR A 337 17.21 12.13 3.40
N VAL A 338 17.40 10.98 2.77
CA VAL A 338 17.92 10.87 1.41
C VAL A 338 16.84 10.24 0.55
N GLU A 339 16.59 10.82 -0.63
CA GLU A 339 15.68 10.31 -1.66
C GLU A 339 16.46 9.92 -2.91
N LEU A 340 16.25 8.69 -3.38
CA LEU A 340 16.70 8.20 -4.67
C LEU A 340 15.58 8.38 -5.70
N LEU A 341 15.88 9.13 -6.76
CA LEU A 341 14.98 9.35 -7.89
C LEU A 341 15.58 8.78 -9.18
N PRO A 342 14.77 8.17 -10.08
CA PRO A 342 15.18 7.87 -11.44
C PRO A 342 15.33 9.17 -12.24
N LEU A 343 16.02 9.13 -13.37
CA LEU A 343 16.30 10.31 -14.20
C LEU A 343 15.04 11.00 -14.75
N ASP A 344 13.95 10.27 -14.92
CA ASP A 344 12.66 10.80 -15.39
C ASP A 344 11.73 11.30 -14.26
N GLY A 345 12.25 11.40 -13.03
CA GLY A 345 11.55 11.92 -11.85
C GLY A 345 11.20 13.41 -11.97
N ILE A 346 10.06 13.80 -11.38
CA ILE A 346 9.45 15.14 -11.56
C ILE A 346 10.22 16.24 -10.82
N GLU A 347 10.69 15.98 -9.60
CA GLU A 347 11.33 16.98 -8.75
C GLU A 347 12.80 16.66 -8.50
N GLN A 348 13.66 16.82 -9.51
CA GLN A 348 15.11 16.53 -9.38
C GLN A 348 15.88 17.57 -8.55
N THR A 349 15.36 18.79 -8.45
CA THR A 349 16.00 19.93 -7.79
C THR A 349 15.06 20.62 -6.80
N PRO A 350 15.58 21.33 -5.78
CA PRO A 350 17.00 21.40 -5.41
C PRO A 350 17.52 20.06 -4.87
N GLN A 351 18.84 19.85 -4.90
CA GLN A 351 19.46 18.65 -4.34
C GLN A 351 19.29 18.58 -2.82
N LYS A 352 19.42 19.71 -2.13
CA LYS A 352 19.20 19.86 -0.69
C LYS A 352 18.04 20.80 -0.47
N SER A 353 17.10 20.42 0.39
CA SER A 353 16.08 21.32 0.92
C SER A 353 15.97 21.17 2.43
N GLU A 354 15.48 22.22 3.08
CA GLU A 354 15.25 22.25 4.52
C GLU A 354 13.84 22.74 4.80
N SER A 355 13.21 22.20 5.84
CA SER A 355 11.88 22.61 6.27
C SER A 355 11.73 22.42 7.77
N ILE A 356 10.86 23.22 8.39
CA ILE A 356 10.57 23.12 9.82
C ILE A 356 9.10 22.76 9.98
N ASN A 357 8.81 21.74 10.79
CA ASN A 357 7.43 21.43 11.14
C ASN A 357 6.90 22.47 12.14
N ASN A 358 5.89 23.23 11.74
CA ASN A 358 5.39 24.35 12.53
C ASN A 358 4.83 23.96 13.91
N GLN A 359 4.33 22.74 14.05
CA GLN A 359 3.72 22.24 15.29
C GLN A 359 4.76 21.65 16.24
N THR A 360 5.63 20.78 15.71
CA THR A 360 6.59 19.99 16.51
C THR A 360 7.97 20.64 16.60
N LYS A 361 8.24 21.66 15.78
CA LYS A 361 9.51 22.37 15.64
C LYS A 361 10.70 21.46 15.27
N VAL A 362 10.42 20.32 14.63
CA VAL A 362 11.45 19.44 14.06
C VAL A 362 12.00 20.07 12.78
N ASN A 363 13.31 20.09 12.65
CA ASN A 363 14.02 20.48 11.44
C ASN A 363 14.21 19.25 10.56
N PHE A 364 13.79 19.35 9.31
CA PHE A 364 13.99 18.32 8.30
C PHE A 364 14.96 18.81 7.25
N THR A 365 15.95 17.98 6.93
CA THR A 365 16.83 18.18 5.79
C THR A 365 16.61 17.03 4.80
N TYR A 366 16.39 17.35 3.53
CA TYR A 366 16.20 16.37 2.48
C TYR A 366 17.34 16.48 1.47
N TYR A 367 17.98 15.36 1.18
CA TYR A 367 18.93 15.21 0.09
C TYR A 367 18.32 14.38 -1.03
N LYS A 368 18.63 14.73 -2.28
CA LYS A 368 18.25 13.97 -3.47
C LYS A 368 19.50 13.45 -4.17
N THR A 369 19.43 12.21 -4.65
CA THR A 369 20.46 11.62 -5.50
C THR A 369 19.81 10.83 -6.64
N ASN A 370 20.47 10.77 -7.79
CA ASN A 370 20.13 9.80 -8.83
C ASN A 370 21.12 8.62 -8.83
N ASN A 371 22.05 8.57 -7.88
CA ASN A 371 23.06 7.53 -7.80
C ASN A 371 22.64 6.40 -6.84
N PRO A 372 22.28 5.21 -7.34
CA PRO A 372 21.94 4.07 -6.51
C PRO A 372 23.14 3.58 -5.68
N ASN A 373 24.39 3.80 -6.11
CA ASN A 373 25.57 3.40 -5.33
C ASN A 373 25.71 4.23 -4.05
N LEU A 374 25.31 5.50 -4.09
CA LEU A 374 25.29 6.36 -2.89
C LEU A 374 24.15 5.95 -1.95
N PHE A 375 22.96 5.68 -2.50
CA PHE A 375 21.77 5.37 -1.72
C PHE A 375 21.78 3.98 -1.07
N TRP A 376 22.16 2.95 -1.85
CA TRP A 376 22.21 1.54 -1.42
C TRP A 376 23.53 1.16 -0.75
N THR A 377 24.32 2.14 -0.30
CA THR A 377 25.62 1.88 0.31
C THR A 377 25.50 0.86 1.44
N LYS A 378 26.51 0.01 1.58
CA LYS A 378 26.58 -1.00 2.65
C LYS A 378 26.79 -0.29 3.99
N PRO A 379 26.27 -0.81 5.11
CA PRO A 379 26.59 -0.25 6.41
C PRO A 379 28.11 -0.37 6.62
N THR A 380 28.73 0.69 7.14
CA THR A 380 30.11 0.63 7.62
C THR A 380 30.14 -0.16 8.93
N GLU A 381 31.25 -0.88 9.17
CA GLU A 381 31.46 -1.64 10.39
C GLU A 381 31.48 -0.76 11.64
#